data_AF-A0A927R628-F1
#
_entry.id   AF-A0A927R628-F1
#
_cell.length_a   1.000
_cell.length_b   1.000
_cell.length_c   1.000
_cell.angle_alpha   90.00
_cell.angle_beta   90.00
_cell.angle_gamma   90.00
#
_symmetry.space_group_name_H-M   'P 1'
#
loop_
_entity.id
_entity.type
_entity.pdbx_description
1 polymer ?
#
loop_
_entity_poly.entity_id
_entity_poly.type
_entity_poly.pdbx_seq_one_letter_code
_entity_poly.pdbx_strand_id
1 'polypeptide(L)'
;MTRLPDEVVSAVGRITIAAGDLELILAWIGADQAGGNAFEVLARPGEPVRAARGSVEFAALEYRQAYLPVVEIAAKLLAKRHAVVSAMWVSEAPDGLAQRWDLLDDKTHVRQLVDPRALDELARQLLEARNRLVEIVTAQLNNEPVPTP
;
A
#
# COMPACT_ATOMS: atom_id res chain seq x y z
N MET A 1 -13.39 8.38 26.45
CA MET A 1 -12.79 7.69 25.29
C MET A 1 -13.53 6.39 25.08
N THR A 2 -14.25 6.25 23.97
CA THR A 2 -14.94 5.01 23.62
C THR A 2 -13.92 4.08 22.98
N ARG A 3 -13.76 2.87 23.51
CA ARG A 3 -12.80 1.90 22.97
C ARG A 3 -13.31 1.35 21.64
N LEU A 4 -12.44 1.28 20.62
CA LEU A 4 -12.74 0.62 19.36
C LEU A 4 -13.04 -0.88 19.59
N PRO A 5 -13.95 -1.50 18.81
CA PRO A 5 -14.18 -2.94 18.86
C PRO A 5 -12.90 -3.73 18.58
N ASP A 6 -12.66 -4.84 19.28
CA ASP A 6 -11.43 -5.63 19.12
C ASP A 6 -11.24 -6.14 17.69
N GLU A 7 -12.32 -6.44 16.96
CA GLU A 7 -12.29 -6.84 15.54
C GLU A 7 -11.69 -5.75 14.64
N VAL A 8 -11.99 -4.49 14.95
CA VAL A 8 -11.49 -3.32 14.22
C VAL A 8 -10.02 -3.12 14.50
N VAL A 9 -9.62 -3.22 15.77
CA VAL A 9 -8.21 -3.12 16.18
C VAL A 9 -7.38 -4.20 15.48
N SER A 10 -7.89 -5.44 15.43
CA SER A 10 -7.26 -6.55 14.71
C SER A 10 -7.16 -6.29 13.21
N ALA A 11 -8.21 -5.78 12.58
CA ALA A 11 -8.21 -5.47 11.15
C ALA A 11 -7.23 -4.34 10.79
N VAL A 12 -7.14 -3.29 11.62
CA VAL A 12 -6.14 -2.21 11.48
C VAL A 12 -4.72 -2.75 11.63
N GLY A 13 -4.49 -3.66 12.59
CA GLY A 13 -3.21 -4.35 12.76
C GLY A 13 -2.80 -5.10 11.49
N ARG A 14 -3.72 -5.89 10.91
CA ARG A 14 -3.48 -6.64 9.66
C ARG A 14 -3.19 -5.73 8.47
N ILE A 15 -3.96 -4.67 8.28
CA ILE A 15 -3.68 -3.68 7.22
C ILE A 15 -2.30 -3.05 7.40
N THR A 16 -1.93 -2.70 8.64
CA THR A 16 -0.65 -2.04 8.93
C THR A 16 0.53 -2.94 8.59
N ILE A 17 0.46 -4.23 8.95
CA ILE A 17 1.47 -5.22 8.59
C ILE A 17 1.53 -5.40 7.07
N ALA A 18 0.39 -5.64 6.43
CA ALA A 18 0.33 -5.85 4.98
C ALA A 18 0.85 -4.65 4.18
N ALA A 19 0.55 -3.43 4.62
CA ALA A 19 1.07 -2.21 4.01
C ALA A 19 2.59 -2.09 4.19
N GLY A 20 3.11 -2.38 5.39
CA GLY A 20 4.54 -2.35 5.66
C GLY A 20 5.32 -3.36 4.81
N ASP A 21 4.81 -4.59 4.67
CA ASP A 21 5.41 -5.62 3.82
C ASP A 21 5.43 -5.20 2.34
N LEU A 22 4.35 -4.55 1.87
CA LEU A 22 4.27 -4.01 0.53
C LEU A 22 5.24 -2.83 0.31
N GLU A 23 5.34 -1.92 1.27
CA GLU A 23 6.30 -0.81 1.21
C GLU A 23 7.74 -1.32 1.21
N LEU A 24 8.05 -2.37 1.97
CA LEU A 24 9.37 -2.97 2.01
C LEU A 24 9.77 -3.59 0.66
N ILE A 25 8.90 -4.36 0.00
CA ILE A 25 9.24 -4.93 -1.31
C ILE A 25 9.40 -3.85 -2.38
N LEU A 26 8.58 -2.79 -2.35
CA LEU A 26 8.73 -1.64 -3.24
C LEU A 26 10.06 -0.91 -3.00
N ALA A 27 10.47 -0.76 -1.74
CA ALA A 27 11.74 -0.15 -1.38
C ALA A 27 12.93 -0.99 -1.88
N TRP A 28 12.85 -2.33 -1.78
CA TRP A 28 13.83 -3.25 -2.35
C TRP A 28 13.93 -3.11 -3.87
N ILE A 29 12.80 -3.14 -4.58
CA ILE A 29 12.76 -2.92 -6.04
C ILE A 29 13.39 -1.56 -6.38
N GLY A 30 13.06 -0.51 -5.64
CA GLY A 30 13.61 0.83 -5.83
C GLY A 30 15.12 0.94 -5.58
N ALA A 31 15.64 0.12 -4.66
CA ALA A 31 17.05 0.09 -4.31
C ALA A 31 17.92 -0.75 -5.27
N ASP A 32 17.35 -1.83 -5.83
CA ASP A 32 18.03 -2.82 -6.66
C ASP A 32 18.77 -2.21 -7.87
N GLN A 33 18.14 -1.29 -8.61
CA GLN A 33 18.74 -0.73 -9.83
C GLN A 33 19.75 0.40 -9.57
N ALA A 34 19.86 0.91 -8.34
CA ALA A 34 20.76 2.00 -7.99
C ALA A 34 21.89 1.58 -7.02
N GLY A 35 21.98 0.30 -6.65
CA GLY A 35 22.89 -0.17 -5.59
C GLY A 35 22.60 0.48 -4.23
N GLY A 36 21.36 0.94 -4.04
CA GLY A 36 20.94 1.70 -2.86
C GLY A 36 20.58 0.80 -1.69
N ASN A 37 20.36 1.41 -0.52
CA ASN A 37 19.86 0.72 0.66
C ASN A 37 18.32 0.82 0.74
N ALA A 38 17.63 -0.31 0.69
CA ALA A 38 16.17 -0.37 0.79
C ALA A 38 15.62 0.30 2.08
N PHE A 39 16.36 0.26 3.18
CA PHE A 39 15.94 0.91 4.43
C PHE A 39 16.01 2.45 4.37
N GLU A 40 16.93 3.01 3.58
CA GLU A 40 16.98 4.46 3.36
C GLU A 40 15.79 4.94 2.53
N VAL A 41 15.37 4.13 1.56
CA VAL A 41 14.16 4.35 0.76
C VAL A 41 12.93 4.25 1.66
N LEU A 42 12.83 3.20 2.47
CA LEU A 42 11.68 2.97 3.38
C LEU A 42 11.55 4.06 4.45
N ALA A 43 12.65 4.65 4.91
CA ALA A 43 12.64 5.71 5.91
C ALA A 43 11.97 7.02 5.42
N ARG A 44 11.70 7.15 4.11
CA ARG A 44 11.11 8.35 3.51
C ARG A 44 9.65 8.10 3.11
N PRO A 45 8.68 8.87 3.63
CA PRO A 45 7.27 8.70 3.29
C PRO A 45 7.02 8.81 1.77
N GLY A 46 6.30 7.84 1.21
CA GLY A 46 5.94 7.80 -0.23
C GLY A 46 7.09 7.47 -1.19
N GLU A 47 8.32 7.40 -0.68
CA GLU A 47 9.51 7.12 -1.48
C GLU A 47 9.54 5.69 -2.05
N PRO A 48 9.11 4.62 -1.34
CA PRO A 48 9.14 3.26 -1.89
C PRO A 48 8.45 3.14 -3.25
N VAL A 49 7.25 3.72 -3.40
CA VAL A 49 6.50 3.72 -4.68
C VAL A 49 7.26 4.51 -5.75
N ARG A 50 7.77 5.70 -5.41
CA ARG A 50 8.50 6.55 -6.35
C ARG A 50 9.78 5.87 -6.85
N ALA A 51 10.54 5.29 -5.93
CA ALA A 51 11.78 4.58 -6.23
C ALA A 51 11.51 3.33 -7.07
N ALA A 52 10.51 2.52 -6.71
CA ALA A 52 10.12 1.35 -7.49
C ALA A 52 9.74 1.72 -8.93
N ARG A 53 8.92 2.77 -9.14
CA ARG A 53 8.58 3.25 -10.49
C ARG A 53 9.82 3.61 -11.30
N GLY A 54 10.72 4.40 -10.72
CA GLY A 54 11.95 4.80 -11.41
C GLY A 54 12.86 3.62 -11.74
N SER A 55 12.97 2.67 -10.82
CA SER A 55 13.78 1.45 -10.98
C SER A 55 13.25 0.54 -12.09
N VAL A 56 11.93 0.33 -12.14
CA VAL A 56 11.26 -0.52 -13.14
C VAL A 56 11.47 -0.02 -14.58
N GLU A 57 11.71 1.27 -14.79
CA GLU A 57 12.05 1.83 -16.11
C GLU A 57 13.41 1.37 -16.66
N PHE A 58 14.24 0.71 -15.84
CA PHE A 58 15.50 0.12 -16.28
C PHE A 58 15.41 -1.41 -16.47
N ALA A 59 14.30 -2.04 -16.07
CA ALA A 59 14.06 -3.45 -16.31
C ALA A 59 13.85 -3.74 -17.80
N ALA A 60 14.14 -4.99 -18.20
CA ALA A 60 13.82 -5.50 -19.53
C ALA A 60 12.31 -5.39 -19.80
N LEU A 61 11.94 -5.26 -21.09
CA LEU A 61 10.58 -4.87 -21.50
C LEU A 61 9.48 -5.75 -20.90
N GLU A 62 9.68 -7.07 -20.89
CA GLU A 62 8.73 -8.05 -20.35
C GLU A 62 8.48 -7.88 -18.84
N TYR A 63 9.55 -7.73 -18.04
CA TYR A 63 9.40 -7.49 -16.60
C TYR A 63 8.83 -6.10 -16.32
N ARG A 64 9.20 -5.08 -17.11
CA ARG A 64 8.62 -3.74 -16.99
C ARG A 64 7.10 -3.76 -17.17
N GLN A 65 6.62 -4.46 -18.19
CA GLN A 65 5.19 -4.63 -18.45
C GLN A 65 4.49 -5.41 -17.32
N ALA A 66 5.19 -6.32 -16.65
CA ALA A 66 4.67 -7.05 -15.51
C ALA A 66 4.60 -6.20 -14.23
N TYR A 67 5.66 -5.44 -13.93
CA TYR A 67 5.76 -4.64 -12.71
C TYR A 67 4.82 -3.45 -12.70
N LEU A 68 4.82 -2.64 -13.77
CA LEU A 68 4.16 -1.33 -13.76
C LEU A 68 2.69 -1.40 -13.29
N PRO A 69 1.84 -2.32 -13.79
CA PRO A 69 0.46 -2.42 -13.32
C PRO A 69 0.37 -2.71 -11.82
N VAL A 70 1.23 -3.58 -11.29
CA VAL A 70 1.22 -3.99 -9.89
C VAL A 70 1.72 -2.88 -8.99
N VAL A 71 2.76 -2.14 -9.41
CA VAL A 71 3.25 -0.95 -8.70
C VAL A 71 2.17 0.14 -8.63
N GLU A 72 1.42 0.35 -9.70
CA GLU A 72 0.30 1.30 -9.71
C GLU A 72 -0.87 0.87 -8.82
N ILE A 73 -1.17 -0.44 -8.77
CA ILE A 73 -2.17 -0.99 -7.84
C ILE A 73 -1.69 -0.80 -6.39
N ALA A 74 -0.43 -1.12 -6.10
CA ALA A 74 0.17 -0.93 -4.78
C ALA A 74 0.08 0.52 -4.32
N ALA A 75 0.40 1.49 -5.19
CA ALA A 75 0.29 2.91 -4.89
C ALA A 75 -1.14 3.31 -4.47
N LYS A 76 -2.16 2.82 -5.18
CA LYS A 76 -3.58 3.09 -4.87
C LYS A 76 -3.99 2.46 -3.54
N LEU A 77 -3.56 1.22 -3.27
CA LEU A 77 -3.88 0.52 -2.03
C LEU A 77 -3.22 1.18 -0.81
N LEU A 78 -1.97 1.61 -0.92
CA LEU A 78 -1.26 2.33 0.14
C LEU A 78 -1.92 3.70 0.42
N ALA A 79 -2.33 4.42 -0.62
CA ALA A 79 -3.09 5.66 -0.47
C ALA A 79 -4.45 5.42 0.23
N LYS A 80 -5.17 4.36 -0.16
CA LYS A 80 -6.43 3.96 0.48
C LYS A 80 -6.22 3.62 1.96
N ARG A 81 -5.16 2.86 2.30
CA ARG A 81 -4.77 2.57 3.68
C ARG A 81 -4.51 3.85 4.47
N HIS A 82 -3.78 4.81 3.90
CA HIS A 82 -3.51 6.09 4.57
C HIS A 82 -4.80 6.87 4.84
N ALA A 83 -5.70 6.96 3.86
CA ALA A 83 -6.98 7.64 4.02
C ALA A 83 -7.84 7.00 5.13
N VAL A 84 -7.94 5.66 5.14
CA VAL A 84 -8.70 4.91 6.15
C VAL A 84 -8.13 5.12 7.55
N VAL A 85 -6.82 4.95 7.74
CA VAL A 85 -6.19 5.13 9.06
C VAL A 85 -6.32 6.57 9.53
N SER A 86 -6.03 7.56 8.69
CA SER A 86 -6.14 8.97 9.07
C SER A 86 -7.58 9.35 9.48
N ALA A 87 -8.58 8.85 8.78
CA ALA A 87 -9.98 9.11 9.10
C ALA A 87 -10.41 8.47 10.43
N MET A 88 -9.84 7.32 10.82
CA MET A 88 -10.07 6.75 12.15
C MET A 88 -9.52 7.64 13.28
N TRP A 89 -8.34 8.25 13.09
CA TRP A 89 -7.77 9.18 14.08
C TRP A 89 -8.55 10.49 14.21
N VAL A 90 -9.11 11.00 13.12
CA VAL A 90 -9.92 12.22 13.11
C VAL A 90 -11.26 12.02 13.82
N SER A 91 -11.86 10.83 13.70
CA SER A 91 -13.13 10.50 14.37
C SER A 91 -13.02 10.48 15.90
N GLU A 92 -11.81 10.49 16.47
CA GLU A 92 -11.56 10.56 17.91
C GLU A 92 -11.29 12.00 18.42
N ALA A 93 -11.32 13.01 17.55
CA ALA A 93 -11.13 14.41 17.94
C ALA A 93 -12.42 14.98 18.58
N PRO A 94 -12.34 15.75 19.69
CA PRO A 94 -13.52 16.32 20.35
C PRO A 94 -14.33 17.23 19.40
N ASP A 95 -15.66 17.22 19.55
CA ASP A 95 -16.75 17.73 18.68
C ASP A 95 -16.69 19.20 18.18
N GLY A 96 -15.55 19.88 18.22
CA GLY A 96 -15.39 21.28 17.80
C GLY A 96 -15.04 21.52 16.34
N LEU A 97 -14.76 20.48 15.53
CA LEU A 97 -14.24 20.62 14.15
C LEU A 97 -15.09 19.92 13.08
N ALA A 98 -16.37 19.68 13.37
CA ALA A 98 -17.32 19.05 12.42
C ALA A 98 -17.68 19.94 11.20
N GLN A 99 -17.23 21.20 11.12
CA GLN A 99 -17.63 22.14 10.06
C GLN A 99 -16.63 22.34 8.92
N ARG A 100 -15.61 21.48 8.75
CA ARG A 100 -14.62 21.70 7.70
C ARG A 100 -14.16 20.43 6.99
N TRP A 101 -15.09 19.80 6.27
CA TRP A 101 -14.79 18.62 5.43
C TRP A 101 -15.47 18.73 4.06
N ASP A 102 -15.03 19.69 3.24
CA ASP A 102 -15.29 19.77 1.79
C ASP A 102 -14.15 19.12 0.97
N LEU A 103 -13.54 18.05 1.49
CA LEU A 103 -12.49 17.31 0.78
C LEU A 103 -12.83 15.82 0.75
N LEU A 104 -13.84 15.49 -0.07
CA LEU A 104 -14.03 14.27 -0.87
C LEU A 104 -15.53 14.14 -1.19
N ASP A 105 -16.05 14.94 -2.14
CA ASP A 105 -17.45 14.82 -2.55
C ASP A 105 -17.65 13.86 -3.75
N ASP A 106 -18.83 13.24 -3.70
CA ASP A 106 -19.63 12.52 -4.69
C ASP A 106 -19.48 11.01 -4.98
N LYS A 107 -18.43 10.29 -4.58
CA LYS A 107 -18.36 8.84 -4.94
C LYS A 107 -18.05 7.82 -3.86
N THR A 108 -17.64 8.21 -2.65
CA THR A 108 -17.05 7.25 -1.72
C THR A 108 -17.85 6.95 -0.46
N HIS A 109 -19.03 7.55 -0.24
CA HIS A 109 -20.00 7.16 0.80
C HIS A 109 -19.33 6.59 2.07
N VAL A 110 -18.39 7.34 2.65
CA VAL A 110 -17.68 6.87 3.85
C VAL A 110 -18.55 7.20 5.07
N ARG A 111 -19.72 6.56 5.15
CA ARG A 111 -20.58 6.54 6.34
C ARG A 111 -20.35 5.30 7.22
N GLN A 112 -19.50 4.36 6.78
CA GLN A 112 -19.14 3.12 7.47
C GLN A 112 -17.63 3.00 7.66
N LEU A 113 -17.02 3.96 8.34
CA LEU A 113 -15.56 4.09 8.50
C LEU A 113 -14.87 2.91 9.22
N VAL A 114 -15.63 1.93 9.69
CA VAL A 114 -15.18 0.90 10.61
C VAL A 114 -15.87 -0.44 10.30
N ASP A 115 -16.06 -0.80 9.03
CA ASP A 115 -16.47 -2.18 8.68
C ASP A 115 -15.22 -3.09 8.69
N PRO A 116 -15.10 -4.04 9.65
CA PRO A 116 -13.97 -4.96 9.71
C PRO A 116 -13.77 -5.75 8.41
N ARG A 117 -14.85 -6.04 7.67
CA ARG A 117 -14.76 -6.78 6.40
C ARG A 117 -14.09 -5.96 5.31
N ALA A 118 -14.41 -4.67 5.21
CA ALA A 118 -13.77 -3.77 4.25
C ALA A 118 -12.28 -3.56 4.58
N LEU A 119 -11.94 -3.54 5.87
CA LEU A 119 -10.55 -3.48 6.33
C LEU A 119 -9.78 -4.76 5.99
N ASP A 120 -10.40 -5.92 6.21
CA ASP A 120 -9.81 -7.22 5.90
C ASP A 120 -9.58 -7.42 4.42
N GLU A 121 -10.53 -6.97 3.61
CA GLU A 121 -10.41 -6.96 2.16
C GLU A 121 -9.25 -6.06 1.69
N LEU A 122 -9.06 -4.89 2.31
CA LEU A 122 -7.90 -4.05 2.02
C LEU A 122 -6.58 -4.73 2.40
N ALA A 123 -6.51 -5.40 3.55
CA ALA A 123 -5.33 -6.17 3.96
C ALA A 123 -5.02 -7.29 2.97
N ARG A 124 -6.05 -8.01 2.50
CA ARG A 124 -5.91 -9.06 1.48
C ARG A 124 -5.34 -8.50 0.17
N GLN A 125 -5.90 -7.40 -0.32
CA GLN A 125 -5.45 -6.75 -1.56
C GLN A 125 -3.98 -6.27 -1.47
N LEU A 126 -3.58 -5.74 -0.31
CA LEU A 126 -2.19 -5.34 -0.06
C LEU A 126 -1.24 -6.54 -0.13
N LEU A 127 -1.61 -7.67 0.50
CA LEU A 127 -0.82 -8.90 0.46
C LEU A 127 -0.75 -9.51 -0.94
N GLU A 128 -1.85 -9.46 -1.71
CA GLU A 128 -1.87 -9.94 -3.09
C GLU A 128 -0.94 -9.13 -3.99
N ALA A 129 -0.97 -7.80 -3.88
CA ALA A 129 -0.03 -6.93 -4.60
C ALA A 129 1.42 -7.24 -4.19
N ARG A 130 1.68 -7.44 -2.91
CA ARG A 130 3.01 -7.80 -2.40
C ARG A 130 3.49 -9.13 -2.97
N ASN A 131 2.66 -10.17 -2.92
CA ASN A 131 3.01 -11.50 -3.42
C ASN A 131 3.27 -11.47 -4.92
N ARG A 132 2.46 -10.71 -5.66
CA ARG A 132 2.65 -10.54 -7.09
C ARG A 132 3.97 -9.86 -7.43
N LEU A 133 4.36 -8.83 -6.68
CA LEU A 133 5.69 -8.21 -6.86
C LEU A 133 6.81 -9.20 -6.55
N VAL A 134 6.68 -10.01 -5.50
CA VAL A 134 7.68 -11.04 -5.16
C VAL A 134 7.83 -12.06 -6.27
N GLU A 135 6.74 -12.56 -6.86
CA GLU A 135 6.79 -13.49 -7.99
C GLU A 135 7.58 -12.91 -9.18
N ILE A 136 7.32 -11.65 -9.52
CA ILE A 136 8.01 -10.98 -10.64
C ILE A 136 9.51 -10.78 -10.31
N VAL A 137 9.83 -10.35 -9.08
CA VAL A 137 11.22 -10.20 -8.61
C VAL A 137 11.96 -11.53 -8.65
N THR A 138 11.34 -12.60 -8.14
CA THR A 138 11.94 -13.95 -8.15
C THR A 138 12.19 -14.42 -9.58
N ALA A 139 11.21 -14.26 -10.47
CA ALA A 139 11.37 -14.64 -11.87
C ALA A 139 12.51 -13.85 -12.54
N GLN A 140 12.59 -12.54 -12.31
CA GLN A 140 13.67 -11.70 -12.84
C GLN A 140 15.04 -12.12 -12.34
N LEU A 141 15.20 -12.36 -11.02
CA LEU A 141 16.48 -12.78 -10.43
C LEU A 141 16.95 -14.14 -10.96
N ASN A 142 16.01 -15.04 -11.24
CA ASN A 142 16.29 -16.37 -11.76
C ASN A 142 16.38 -16.44 -13.30
N ASN A 143 16.15 -15.32 -14.01
CA ASN A 143 15.98 -15.29 -15.47
C ASN A 143 14.90 -16.26 -15.98
N GLU A 144 13.81 -16.38 -15.22
CA GLU A 144 12.63 -17.19 -15.56
C GLU A 144 11.58 -16.34 -16.29
N PRO A 145 10.71 -16.97 -17.11
CA PRO A 145 9.60 -16.27 -17.75
C PRO A 145 8.74 -15.50 -16.76
N VAL A 146 8.23 -14.34 -17.18
CA VAL A 146 7.29 -13.55 -16.39
C VAL A 146 6.09 -14.42 -15.97
N PRO A 147 5.77 -14.50 -14.67
CA PRO A 147 4.65 -15.29 -14.19
C PRO A 147 3.34 -14.71 -14.73
N THR A 148 2.34 -15.55 -15.02
CA THR A 148 1.02 -15.08 -15.45
C THR A 148 0.24 -14.47 -14.28
N PRO A 149 -0.62 -13.46 -14.50
CA PRO A 149 -1.48 -12.89 -13.46
C PRO A 149 -2.57 -13.86 -12.99
#